data_AF-A0A8S9W7X7-F1
#
_entry.id   AF-A0A8S9W7X7-F1
#
_cell.length_a   1.000
_cell.length_b   1.000
_cell.length_c   1.000
_cell.angle_alpha   90.00
_cell.angle_beta   90.00
_cell.angle_gamma   90.00
#
_symmetry.space_group_name_H-M   'P 1'
#
loop_
_entity.id
_entity.type
_entity.pdbx_description
1 polymer ?
#
loop_
_entity_poly.entity_id
_entity_poly.type
_entity_poly.pdbx_seq_one_letter_code
_entity_poly.pdbx_strand_id
1 'polypeptide(L)' 'MGMGIKLDGKEEIPEEEYRRIFKDMFVNLGLPAEKVDEFEFLDLW' A
#
# COMPACT_ATOMS: atom_id res chain seq x y z
N MET A 1 -15.30 15.15 15.58
CA MET A 1 -14.26 14.14 15.80
C MET A 1 -13.41 14.11 14.53
N GLY A 2 -12.22 14.70 14.57
CA GLY A 2 -11.30 14.65 13.43
C GLY A 2 -10.52 13.35 13.49
N MET A 3 -10.71 12.45 12.52
CA MET A 3 -9.82 11.31 12.33
C MET A 3 -8.55 11.84 11.66
N GLY A 4 -7.62 12.35 12.46
CA GLY A 4 -6.27 12.67 12.01
C GLY A 4 -5.37 11.49 12.34
N ILE A 5 -4.88 10.78 11.32
CA ILE A 5 -3.79 9.82 11.50
C ILE A 5 -2.52 10.64 11.72
N LYS A 6 -2.03 10.71 12.96
CA LYS A 6 -0.68 11.17 13.26
C LYS A 6 0.24 9.97 13.09
N LEU A 7 0.77 9.77 11.89
CA LEU A 7 1.94 8.92 11.70
C LEU A 7 3.13 9.76 12.19
N ASP A 8 3.68 9.43 13.35
CA ASP A 8 5.07 9.74 13.59
C ASP A 8 5.85 9.09 12.45
N GLY A 9 6.60 9.89 11.68
CA GLY A 9 7.29 9.44 10.45
C GLY A 9 8.47 8.49 10.71
N LYS A 10 8.33 7.61 11.70
CA LYS A 10 9.27 6.58 12.15
C LYS A 10 8.63 5.20 12.17
N GLU A 11 7.30 5.09 12.03
CA GLU A 11 6.64 3.79 11.85
C GLU A 11 6.66 3.42 10.36
N GLU A 12 7.46 2.40 10.04
CA GLU A 12 7.43 1.74 8.73
C GLU A 12 6.17 0.86 8.66
N ILE A 13 5.33 1.10 7.65
CA ILE A 13 4.19 0.24 7.35
C ILE A 13 4.75 -1.05 6.74
N PRO A 14 4.40 -2.24 7.27
CA PRO A 14 4.86 -3.51 6.69
C PRO A 14 4.46 -3.60 5.21
N GLU A 15 5.36 -4.15 4.39
CA GLU A 15 5.11 -4.29 2.95
C GLU A 15 3.83 -5.03 2.62
N GLU A 16 3.55 -6.10 3.37
CA GLU A 16 2.34 -6.88 3.22
C GLU A 16 1.06 -6.03 3.35
N GLU A 17 1.08 -5.04 4.25
CA GLU A 17 -0.08 -4.21 4.56
C GLU A 17 -0.41 -3.27 3.40
N TYR A 18 0.57 -2.51 2.91
CA TYR A 18 0.33 -1.64 1.75
C TYR A 18 0.13 -2.44 0.46
N ARG A 19 0.81 -3.57 0.28
CA ARG A 19 0.69 -4.44 -0.90
C ARG A 19 -0.74 -4.98 -1.03
N ARG A 20 -1.39 -5.35 0.07
CA ARG A 20 -2.80 -5.75 0.08
C ARG A 20 -3.73 -4.63 -0.42
N ILE A 21 -3.49 -3.39 0.02
CA ILE A 21 -4.28 -2.23 -0.41
C ILE A 21 -4.15 -2.00 -1.92
N PHE A 22 -2.93 -2.12 -2.46
CA PHE A 22 -2.70 -2.01 -3.91
C PHE A 22 -3.39 -3.13 -4.69
N LYS A 23 -3.38 -4.37 -4.19
CA LYS A 23 -4.10 -5.49 -4.81
C LYS A 23 -5.61 -5.24 -4.88
N ASP A 24 -6.21 -4.78 -3.78
CA ASP A 24 -7.64 -4.42 -3.76
C ASP A 24 -7.96 -3.28 -4.75
N MET A 25 -7.06 -2.29 -4.88
CA MET A 25 -7.21 -1.22 -5.88
C MET A 25 -7.18 -1.75 -7.31
N PHE A 26 -6.28 -2.67 -7.63
CA PHE A 26 -6.22 -3.30 -8.96
C PHE A 26 -7.50 -4.05 -9.29
N VAL A 27 -8.01 -4.87 -8.35
CA VAL A 27 -9.29 -5.58 -8.54
C VAL A 27 -10.44 -4.61 -8.82
N ASN A 28 -10.52 -3.52 -8.06
CA ASN A 28 -11.57 -2.50 -8.24
C ASN A 28 -11.49 -1.78 -9.60
N LEU A 29 -10.30 -1.71 -10.19
CA LEU A 29 -10.07 -1.14 -11.52
C LEU A 29 -10.23 -2.17 -12.65
N GLY A 30 -10.57 -3.42 -12.34
CA GLY A 30 -10.62 -4.52 -13.32
C GLY A 30 -9.24 -4.95 -13.83
N LEU A 31 -8.18 -4.64 -13.07
CA LEU A 31 -6.79 -4.99 -13.38
C LEU A 31 -6.39 -6.27 -12.63
N PRO A 32 -5.42 -7.06 -13.17
CA PRO A 32 -4.94 -8.26 -12.49
C PRO A 32 -4.14 -7.89 -11.24
N ALA A 33 -4.60 -8.30 -10.06
CA ALA A 33 -3.92 -8.00 -8.79
C ALA A 33 -2.51 -8.60 -8.69
N GLU A 34 -2.23 -9.66 -9.45
CA GLU A 34 -0.91 -10.29 -9.58
C GLU A 34 0.15 -9.29 -10.05
N LYS A 35 -0.25 -8.27 -10.82
CA LYS A 35 0.67 -7.24 -11.33
C LYS A 35 1.31 -6.44 -10.21
N VAL A 36 0.67 -6.34 -9.04
CA VAL A 36 1.25 -5.70 -7.86
C VAL A 36 2.51 -6.45 -7.39
N ASP A 37 2.58 -7.77 -7.61
CA ASP A 37 3.72 -8.62 -7.24
C ASP A 37 4.95 -8.40 -8.13
N GLU A 38 4.78 -7.77 -9.29
CA GLU A 38 5.87 -7.39 -10.20
C GLU A 38 6.48 -6.02 -9.85
N PHE A 39 5.84 -5.21 -8.98
CA PHE A 39 6.37 -3.92 -8.56
C PHE A 39 7.38 -4.09 -7.42
N GLU A 40 8.56 -3.52 -7.61
CA GLU A 40 9.47 -3.20 -6.52
C GLU A 40 9.05 -1.85 -5.93
N PHE A 41 8.58 -1.89 -4.69
CA PHE A 41 8.39 -0.68 -3.90
C PHE A 41 9.78 -0.27 -3.42
N LEU A 42 10.47 0.54 -4.22
CA LEU A 42 11.72 1.16 -3.79
C LEU A 42 11.40 1.95 -2.51
N ASP A 43 12.09 1.63 -1.42
CA ASP A 43 12.11 2.41 -0.18
C ASP A 43 12.63 3.83 -0.51
N LEU A 44 11.76 4.67 -1.09
CA LEU A 44 12.02 6.06 -1.41
C LEU A 44 11.69 6.91 -0.18
N TRP A 45 12.43 6.68 0.90
CA TRP A 45 12.51 7.55 2.07
C TRP A 45 13.95 7.62 2.59
#